data_AF-A0A354C2F9-F1
#
_entry.id   AF-A0A354C2F9-F1
#
_cell.length_a   1.000
_cell.length_b   1.000
_cell.length_c   1.000
_cell.angle_alpha   90.00
_cell.angle_beta   90.00
_cell.angle_gamma   90.00
#
_symmetry.space_group_name_H-M   'P 1'
#
loop_
_entity.id
_entity.type
_entity.pdbx_description
1 polymer ?
#
loop_
_entity_poly.entity_id
_entity_poly.type
_entity_poly.pdbx_seq_one_letter_code
_entity_poly.pdbx_strand_id
1 'polypeptide(L)'
;MHLCVMGELGRSRFRFLFLLVTILTVLVIIFYRMPRPCQEPLTYRIGKVDERFGLSRQEFADSVRKAASVWAKPFSRELFREDSKGTIEINLIYDYRQEATDRLKSLNYRIDNTKNSHDELKLRLENLNAEYEQKNTELASDFNTYNSRVGSFNVEIESRQRQG
;
A
#
# COMPACT_ATOMS: atom_id res chain seq x y z
N MET A 1 73.51 61.14 31.04
CA MET A 1 72.68 61.68 29.95
C MET A 1 72.37 60.52 29.01
N HIS A 2 71.08 60.20 28.87
CA HIS A 2 70.43 59.36 27.84
C HIS A 2 71.12 58.08 27.36
N LEU A 3 70.61 56.91 27.79
CA LEU A 3 70.34 55.73 26.94
C LEU A 3 69.72 54.62 27.80
N CYS A 4 68.46 54.84 28.20
CA CYS A 4 67.63 53.86 28.90
C CYS A 4 66.45 53.46 27.98
N VAL A 5 66.19 52.16 27.88
CA VAL A 5 64.95 51.51 27.37
C VAL A 5 64.65 51.62 25.86
N MET A 6 65.21 50.73 25.03
CA MET A 6 64.58 50.43 23.72
C MET A 6 64.87 49.01 23.14
N GLY A 7 65.26 48.02 23.97
CA GLY A 7 65.63 46.67 23.49
C GLY A 7 64.63 45.53 23.76
N GLU A 8 63.73 45.67 24.74
CA GLU A 8 62.89 44.54 25.19
C GLU A 8 61.46 44.53 24.62
N LEU A 9 60.99 45.64 24.04
CA LEU A 9 59.62 45.71 23.52
C LEU A 9 59.39 44.81 22.28
N GLY A 10 60.42 44.55 21.45
CA GLY A 10 60.27 43.81 20.19
C GLY A 10 60.19 42.28 20.32
N ARG A 11 60.90 41.68 21.28
CA ARG A 11 60.95 40.22 21.46
C ARG A 11 59.68 39.65 22.09
N SER A 12 59.04 40.43 22.96
CA SER A 12 57.73 40.11 23.54
C SER A 12 56.61 40.23 22.50
N ARG A 13 56.65 41.26 21.65
CA ARG A 13 55.71 41.47 20.54
C ARG A 13 55.70 40.29 19.55
N PHE A 14 56.86 39.78 19.18
CA PHE A 14 56.97 38.64 18.25
C PHE A 14 56.50 37.32 18.87
N ARG A 15 56.76 37.11 20.17
CA ARG A 15 56.24 35.96 20.93
C ARG A 15 54.72 36.00 21.08
N PHE A 16 54.16 37.18 21.33
CA PHE A 16 52.71 37.38 21.36
C PHE A 16 52.06 37.15 19.99
N LEU A 17 52.70 37.61 18.91
CA LEU A 17 52.22 37.36 17.55
C LEU A 17 52.25 35.87 17.20
N PHE A 18 53.33 35.15 17.54
CA PHE A 18 53.39 33.69 17.36
C PHE A 18 52.33 32.96 18.18
N LEU A 19 52.15 33.33 19.46
CA LEU A 19 51.09 32.75 20.30
C LEU A 19 49.70 33.01 19.73
N LEU A 20 49.42 34.25 19.30
CA LEU A 20 48.16 34.60 18.64
C LEU A 20 47.93 33.77 17.37
N VAL A 21 48.94 33.61 16.51
CA VAL A 21 48.83 32.79 15.29
C VAL A 21 48.61 31.31 15.63
N THR A 22 49.28 30.77 16.65
CA THR A 22 49.04 29.38 17.09
C THR A 22 47.64 29.18 17.66
N ILE A 23 47.11 30.16 18.42
CA ILE A 23 45.74 30.13 18.95
C ILE A 23 44.73 30.24 17.79
N LEU A 24 44.96 31.14 16.83
CA LEU A 24 44.09 31.33 15.67
C LEU A 24 44.06 30.09 14.77
N THR A 25 45.22 29.46 14.54
CA THR A 25 45.29 28.20 13.77
C THR A 25 44.61 27.04 14.49
N VAL A 26 44.78 26.91 15.81
CA VAL A 26 44.05 25.91 16.62
C VAL A 26 42.55 26.16 16.60
N LEU A 27 42.10 27.42 16.74
CA LEU A 27 40.68 27.80 16.65
C LEU A 27 40.10 27.50 15.26
N VAL A 28 40.85 27.76 14.20
CA VAL A 28 40.47 27.43 12.82
C VAL A 28 40.35 25.91 12.64
N ILE A 29 41.30 25.12 13.16
CA ILE A 29 41.23 23.66 13.12
C ILE A 29 40.00 23.14 13.88
N ILE A 30 39.72 23.69 15.07
CA ILE A 30 38.53 23.32 15.86
C ILE A 30 37.24 23.67 15.10
N PHE A 31 37.18 24.85 14.49
CA PHE A 31 36.03 25.30 13.69
C PHE A 31 35.76 24.39 12.48
N TYR A 32 36.81 23.97 11.76
CA TYR A 32 36.67 23.04 10.62
C TYR A 32 36.39 21.59 11.03
N ARG A 33 36.72 21.20 12.26
CA ARG A 33 36.41 19.86 12.81
C ARG A 33 35.07 19.78 13.51
N MET A 34 34.36 20.89 13.70
CA MET A 34 33.04 20.86 14.29
C MET A 34 32.07 20.19 13.30
N PRO A 35 31.47 19.03 13.65
CA PRO A 35 30.57 18.32 12.75
C PRO A 35 29.41 19.25 12.42
N ARG A 36 29.13 19.46 11.12
CA ARG A 36 28.01 20.30 10.75
C ARG A 36 26.72 19.55 11.10
N PRO A 37 25.75 20.22 11.75
CA PRO A 37 24.48 19.58 12.06
C PRO A 37 23.84 19.05 10.77
N CYS A 38 23.29 17.84 10.83
CA CYS A 38 22.55 17.19 9.74
C CYS A 38 23.38 16.78 8.50
N GLN A 39 24.69 16.54 8.65
CA GLN A 39 25.51 15.94 7.58
C GLN A 39 25.61 14.41 7.65
N GLU A 40 25.51 13.81 8.84
CA GLU A 40 25.57 12.36 8.99
C GLU A 40 24.19 11.71 8.81
N PRO A 41 24.13 10.54 8.13
CA PRO A 41 22.88 9.81 8.00
C PRO A 41 22.42 9.28 9.36
N LEU A 42 21.12 9.29 9.59
CA LEU A 42 20.53 8.67 10.77
C LEU A 42 20.66 7.15 10.66
N THR A 43 21.22 6.53 11.69
CA THR A 43 21.37 5.08 11.72
C THR A 43 20.14 4.40 12.28
N TYR A 44 19.70 3.33 11.64
CA TYR A 44 18.58 2.51 12.10
C TYR A 44 18.96 1.03 12.14
N ARG A 45 18.25 0.26 12.97
CA ARG A 45 18.36 -1.19 13.05
C ARG A 45 16.98 -1.83 13.04
N ILE A 46 16.91 -3.01 12.46
CA ILE A 46 15.69 -3.84 12.49
C ILE A 46 15.60 -4.53 13.84
N GLY A 47 14.55 -4.21 14.59
CA GLY A 47 14.21 -4.84 15.86
C GLY A 47 13.34 -6.08 15.65
N LYS A 48 12.29 -6.20 16.47
CA LYS A 48 11.30 -7.28 16.40
C LYS A 48 10.53 -7.22 15.09
N VAL A 49 10.40 -8.38 14.43
CA VAL A 49 9.53 -8.58 13.27
C VAL A 49 8.52 -9.64 13.65
N ASP A 50 7.24 -9.27 13.68
CA ASP A 50 6.16 -10.19 14.02
C ASP A 50 5.82 -11.10 12.83
N GLU A 51 5.98 -12.41 13.01
CA GLU A 51 5.77 -13.42 11.96
C GLU A 51 4.33 -13.47 11.44
N ARG A 52 3.36 -12.94 12.20
CA ARG A 52 1.95 -12.85 11.77
C ARG A 52 1.75 -12.01 10.51
N PHE A 53 2.70 -11.15 10.17
CA PHE A 53 2.70 -10.45 8.88
C PHE A 53 3.08 -11.35 7.69
N GLY A 54 3.55 -12.58 7.94
CA GLY A 54 4.03 -13.49 6.89
C GLY A 54 5.30 -13.00 6.20
N LEU A 55 6.07 -12.12 6.84
CA LEU A 55 7.32 -11.56 6.32
C LEU A 55 8.51 -12.10 7.11
N SER A 56 9.55 -12.52 6.40
CA SER A 56 10.85 -12.75 7.00
C SER A 56 11.49 -11.43 7.44
N ARG A 57 12.43 -11.52 8.38
CA ARG A 57 13.23 -10.37 8.81
C ARG A 57 13.98 -9.70 7.66
N GLN A 58 14.43 -10.50 6.68
CA GLN A 58 15.15 -9.99 5.51
C GLN A 58 14.24 -9.19 4.58
N GLU A 59 13.05 -9.72 4.27
CA GLU A 59 12.07 -9.00 3.44
C GLU A 59 11.64 -7.68 4.10
N PHE A 60 11.48 -7.68 5.42
CA PHE A 60 11.21 -6.46 6.16
C PHE A 60 12.38 -5.47 6.09
N ALA A 61 13.62 -5.92 6.27
CA ALA A 61 14.82 -5.08 6.14
C ALA A 61 14.93 -4.45 4.75
N ASP A 62 14.69 -5.24 3.69
CA ASP A 62 14.70 -4.76 2.31
C ASP A 62 13.59 -3.72 2.06
N SER A 63 12.41 -3.92 2.65
CA SER A 63 11.31 -2.96 2.60
C SER A 63 11.65 -1.65 3.29
N VAL A 64 12.29 -1.71 4.46
CA VAL A 64 12.76 -0.53 5.18
C VAL A 64 13.84 0.21 4.38
N ARG A 65 14.79 -0.51 3.77
CA ARG A 65 15.82 0.09 2.91
C ARG A 65 15.20 0.79 1.70
N LYS A 66 14.17 0.20 1.10
CA LYS A 66 13.40 0.83 0.03
C LYS A 66 12.69 2.10 0.54
N ALA A 67 12.04 2.05 1.69
CA ALA A 67 11.40 3.22 2.29
C ALA A 67 12.40 4.35 2.60
N ALA A 68 13.57 4.02 3.15
CA ALA A 68 14.67 4.95 3.36
C ALA A 68 15.11 5.64 2.06
N SER A 69 15.20 4.87 0.96
CA SER A 69 15.58 5.42 -0.35
C SER A 69 14.57 6.41 -0.91
N VAL A 70 13.27 6.26 -0.60
CA VAL A 70 12.22 7.20 -1.03
C VAL A 70 12.47 8.58 -0.45
N TRP A 71 12.83 8.66 0.83
CA TRP A 71 13.16 9.91 1.49
C TRP A 71 14.49 10.50 1.03
N ALA A 72 15.46 9.68 0.60
CA ALA A 72 16.76 10.16 0.13
C ALA A 72 16.70 10.87 -1.24
N LYS A 73 15.77 10.45 -2.13
CA LYS A 73 15.68 10.94 -3.51
C LYS A 73 15.64 12.47 -3.65
N PRO A 74 14.77 13.21 -2.93
CA PRO A 74 14.68 14.67 -3.09
C PRO A 74 15.93 15.42 -2.62
N PHE A 75 16.70 14.84 -1.70
CA PHE A 75 17.83 15.50 -1.06
C PHE A 75 19.18 15.13 -1.68
N SER A 76 19.20 14.22 -2.66
CA SER A 76 20.41 13.72 -3.33
C SER A 76 21.54 13.32 -2.36
N ARG A 77 21.16 12.84 -1.16
CA ARG A 77 22.07 12.43 -0.10
C ARG A 77 21.47 11.28 0.70
N GLU A 78 22.34 10.48 1.32
CA GLU A 78 21.91 9.43 2.23
C GLU A 78 21.36 10.05 3.52
N LEU A 79 20.08 9.81 3.82
CA LEU A 79 19.44 10.29 5.04
C LEU A 79 19.40 9.23 6.14
N PHE A 80 19.30 7.96 5.74
CA PHE A 80 19.12 6.83 6.62
C PHE A 80 20.05 5.69 6.23
N ARG A 81 20.74 5.12 7.21
CA ARG A 81 21.67 4.00 7.02
C ARG A 81 21.33 2.86 7.98
N GLU A 82 21.30 1.64 7.47
CA GLU A 82 21.15 0.46 8.33
C GLU A 82 22.48 0.19 9.06
N ASP A 83 22.43 0.06 10.39
CA ASP A 83 23.58 -0.25 11.23
C ASP A 83 23.15 -1.14 12.40
N SER A 84 23.94 -2.17 12.74
CA SER A 84 23.64 -3.08 13.86
C SER A 84 23.46 -2.38 15.22
N LYS A 85 24.14 -1.25 15.42
CA LYS A 85 24.09 -0.36 16.59
C LYS A 85 23.31 0.92 16.29
N GLY A 86 22.48 0.91 15.26
CA GLY A 86 21.68 2.05 14.86
C GLY A 86 20.82 2.58 16.00
N THR A 87 20.76 3.90 16.11
CA THR A 87 20.04 4.60 17.18
C THR A 87 18.53 4.40 17.08
N ILE A 88 18.01 4.30 15.86
CA ILE A 88 16.58 4.12 15.60
C ILE A 88 16.28 2.63 15.49
N GLU A 89 15.53 2.08 16.43
CA GLU A 89 15.03 0.70 16.33
C GLU A 89 13.67 0.67 15.65
N ILE A 90 13.57 -0.10 14.56
CA ILE A 90 12.33 -0.27 13.79
C ILE A 90 11.75 -1.65 14.10
N ASN A 91 10.59 -1.66 14.76
CA ASN A 91 9.84 -2.87 15.09
C ASN A 91 8.60 -2.99 14.20
N LEU A 92 8.35 -4.19 13.68
CA LEU A 92 7.09 -4.56 13.03
C LEU A 92 6.24 -5.34 14.03
N ILE A 93 5.23 -4.67 14.59
CA ILE A 93 4.37 -5.23 15.66
C ILE A 93 2.96 -5.41 15.11
N TYR A 94 2.43 -6.61 15.26
CA TYR A 94 1.05 -6.90 14.86
C TYR A 94 0.12 -6.63 16.04
N ASP A 95 -0.59 -5.51 15.98
CA ASP A 95 -1.50 -5.05 17.02
C ASP A 95 -2.98 -5.32 16.66
N TYR A 96 -3.87 -4.92 17.57
CA TYR A 96 -5.32 -5.09 17.40
C TYR A 96 -5.87 -4.34 16.18
N ARG A 97 -5.19 -3.29 15.69
CA ARG A 97 -5.63 -2.53 14.52
C ARG A 97 -5.40 -3.34 13.26
N GLN A 98 -4.23 -3.98 13.16
CA GLN A 98 -3.95 -4.90 12.05
C GLN A 98 -4.87 -6.12 12.09
N GLU A 99 -5.12 -6.66 13.27
CA GLU A 99 -6.09 -7.74 13.44
C GLU A 99 -7.51 -7.33 12.99
N ALA A 100 -7.94 -6.12 13.34
CA ALA A 100 -9.24 -5.59 12.91
C ALA A 100 -9.29 -5.37 11.39
N THR A 101 -8.24 -4.84 10.79
CA THR A 101 -8.15 -4.65 9.32
C THR A 101 -8.20 -5.98 8.58
N ASP A 102 -7.46 -7.00 9.04
CA ASP A 102 -7.45 -8.31 8.41
C ASP A 102 -8.82 -9.01 8.54
N ARG A 103 -9.47 -8.88 9.72
CA ARG A 103 -10.84 -9.34 9.91
C ARG A 103 -11.82 -8.67 8.95
N LEU A 104 -11.76 -7.34 8.84
CA LEU A 104 -12.62 -6.57 7.92
C LEU A 104 -12.39 -6.99 6.46
N LYS A 105 -11.13 -7.16 6.05
CA LYS A 105 -10.79 -7.64 4.71
C LYS A 105 -11.38 -9.02 4.44
N SER A 106 -11.24 -9.96 5.40
CA SER A 106 -11.81 -11.30 5.28
C SER A 106 -13.34 -11.28 5.19
N LEU A 107 -14.00 -10.38 5.93
CA LEU A 107 -15.45 -10.24 5.91
C LEU A 107 -15.92 -9.70 4.56
N ASN A 108 -15.25 -8.67 4.03
CA ASN A 108 -15.58 -8.12 2.71
C ASN A 108 -15.46 -9.17 1.61
N TYR A 109 -14.39 -9.97 1.57
CA TYR A 109 -14.28 -11.07 0.59
C TYR A 109 -15.44 -12.06 0.66
N ARG A 110 -15.89 -12.42 1.87
CA ARG A 110 -17.03 -13.32 2.05
C ARG A 110 -18.34 -12.70 1.58
N ILE A 111 -18.55 -11.41 1.86
CA ILE A 111 -19.71 -10.66 1.40
C ILE A 111 -19.73 -10.61 -0.13
N ASP A 112 -18.61 -10.25 -0.76
CA ASP A 112 -18.50 -10.16 -2.22
C ASP A 112 -18.78 -11.50 -2.89
N ASN A 113 -18.21 -12.60 -2.38
CA ASN A 113 -18.48 -13.94 -2.91
C ASN A 113 -19.95 -14.35 -2.75
N THR A 114 -20.57 -14.03 -1.61
CA THR A 114 -21.99 -14.34 -1.36
C THR A 114 -22.89 -13.54 -2.30
N LYS A 115 -22.58 -12.26 -2.52
CA LYS A 115 -23.30 -11.40 -3.46
C LYS A 115 -23.22 -11.96 -4.88
N ASN A 116 -22.03 -12.31 -5.34
CA ASN A 116 -21.83 -12.89 -6.67
C ASN A 116 -22.65 -14.18 -6.87
N SER A 117 -22.66 -15.07 -5.88
CA SER A 117 -23.46 -16.31 -5.93
C SER A 117 -24.97 -16.03 -5.96
N HIS A 118 -25.43 -15.03 -5.19
CA HIS A 118 -26.83 -14.62 -5.20
C HIS A 118 -27.24 -14.01 -6.55
N ASP A 119 -26.40 -13.16 -7.13
CA ASP A 119 -26.64 -12.54 -8.43
C ASP A 119 -26.69 -13.59 -9.54
N GLU A 120 -25.82 -14.61 -9.50
CA GLU A 120 -25.86 -15.76 -10.42
C GLU A 120 -27.17 -16.57 -10.27
N LEU A 121 -27.58 -16.87 -9.04
CA LEU A 121 -28.82 -17.61 -8.78
C LEU A 121 -30.04 -16.83 -9.27
N LYS A 122 -30.05 -15.51 -9.07
CA LYS A 122 -31.11 -14.63 -9.55
C LYS A 122 -31.22 -14.66 -11.07
N LEU A 123 -30.09 -14.52 -11.79
CA LEU A 123 -30.07 -14.61 -13.26
C LEU A 123 -30.59 -15.97 -13.75
N ARG A 124 -30.22 -17.06 -13.07
CA ARG A 124 -30.72 -18.40 -13.41
C ARG A 124 -32.23 -18.53 -13.21
N LEU A 125 -32.76 -17.96 -12.13
CA LEU A 125 -34.20 -17.94 -11.87
C LEU A 125 -34.96 -17.12 -12.93
N GLU A 126 -34.44 -15.96 -13.29
CA GLU A 126 -35.01 -15.11 -14.35
C GLU A 126 -35.07 -15.84 -15.69
N ASN A 127 -33.99 -16.54 -16.07
CA ASN A 127 -33.96 -17.36 -17.29
C ASN A 127 -34.96 -18.53 -17.24
N LEU A 128 -35.04 -19.25 -16.13
CA LEU A 128 -35.99 -20.36 -15.95
C LEU A 128 -37.44 -19.88 -16.03
N ASN A 129 -37.74 -18.73 -15.43
CA ASN A 129 -39.06 -18.11 -15.53
C ASN A 129 -39.39 -17.71 -16.96
N ALA A 130 -38.44 -17.10 -17.69
CA ALA A 130 -38.63 -16.76 -19.10
C ALA A 130 -38.90 -18.01 -19.97
N GLU A 131 -38.15 -19.09 -19.75
CA GLU A 131 -38.36 -20.37 -20.43
C GLU A 131 -39.72 -20.99 -20.08
N TYR A 132 -40.12 -20.94 -18.81
CA TYR A 132 -41.41 -21.43 -18.35
C TYR A 132 -42.56 -20.67 -19.03
N GLU A 133 -42.52 -19.33 -19.03
CA GLU A 133 -43.53 -18.50 -19.68
C GLU A 133 -43.60 -18.79 -21.19
N GLN A 134 -42.45 -18.93 -21.86
CA GLN A 134 -42.41 -19.29 -23.27
C GLN A 134 -43.13 -20.62 -23.53
N LYS A 135 -42.79 -21.69 -22.79
CA LYS A 135 -43.44 -23.00 -22.94
C LYS A 135 -44.93 -22.96 -22.63
N ASN A 136 -45.33 -22.16 -21.64
CA ASN A 136 -46.73 -22.00 -21.29
C ASN A 136 -47.52 -21.32 -22.43
N THR A 137 -46.94 -20.29 -23.05
CA THR A 137 -47.56 -19.64 -24.22
C THR A 137 -47.64 -20.55 -25.44
N GLU A 138 -46.61 -21.36 -25.68
CA GLU A 138 -46.60 -22.36 -26.75
C GLU A 138 -47.69 -23.43 -26.54
N LEU A 139 -47.77 -23.97 -25.32
CA LEU A 139 -48.82 -24.94 -24.96
C LEU A 139 -50.23 -24.37 -25.13
N ALA A 140 -50.45 -23.11 -24.73
CA ALA A 140 -51.74 -22.44 -24.92
C ALA A 140 -52.09 -22.28 -26.41
N SER A 141 -51.10 -21.95 -27.24
CA SER A 141 -51.26 -21.86 -28.71
C SER A 141 -51.60 -23.21 -29.33
N ASP A 142 -50.91 -24.27 -28.93
CA ASP A 142 -51.15 -25.64 -29.40
C ASP A 142 -52.55 -26.12 -29.02
N PHE A 143 -52.97 -25.84 -27.79
CA PHE A 143 -54.31 -26.17 -27.31
C PHE A 143 -55.41 -25.47 -28.12
N ASN A 144 -55.24 -24.17 -28.40
CA ASN A 144 -56.18 -23.40 -29.23
C ASN A 144 -56.23 -23.93 -30.66
N THR A 145 -55.08 -24.27 -31.23
CA THR A 145 -54.98 -24.85 -32.58
C THR A 145 -55.68 -26.21 -32.64
N TYR A 146 -55.45 -27.06 -31.65
CA TYR A 146 -56.10 -28.36 -31.53
C TYR A 146 -57.63 -28.22 -31.45
N ASN A 147 -58.13 -27.36 -30.56
CA ASN A 147 -59.57 -27.12 -30.40
C ASN A 147 -60.21 -26.58 -31.69
N SER A 148 -59.53 -25.69 -32.40
CA SER A 148 -60.01 -25.18 -33.69
C SER A 148 -60.16 -26.30 -34.73
N ARG A 149 -59.18 -27.22 -34.83
CA ARG A 149 -59.23 -28.38 -35.73
C ARG A 149 -60.35 -29.35 -35.39
N VAL A 150 -60.57 -29.61 -34.09
CA VAL A 150 -61.69 -30.45 -33.62
C VAL A 150 -63.02 -29.79 -33.98
N GLY A 151 -63.17 -28.48 -33.76
CA GLY A 151 -64.36 -27.73 -34.14
C GLY A 151 -64.65 -27.80 -35.64
N SER A 152 -63.66 -27.57 -36.50
CA SER A 152 -63.83 -27.66 -37.96
C SER A 152 -64.22 -29.06 -38.41
N PHE A 153 -63.61 -30.10 -37.82
CA PHE A 153 -63.94 -31.49 -38.13
C PHE A 153 -65.39 -31.83 -37.75
N ASN A 154 -65.85 -31.38 -36.57
CA ASN A 154 -67.23 -31.62 -36.13
C ASN A 154 -68.25 -30.94 -37.07
N VAL A 155 -68.00 -29.70 -37.49
CA VAL A 155 -68.85 -29.00 -38.47
C VAL A 155 -68.91 -29.76 -39.81
N GLU A 156 -67.78 -30.28 -40.27
CA GLU A 156 -67.69 -31.06 -41.49
C GLU A 156 -68.55 -32.34 -41.40
N ILE A 157 -68.44 -33.09 -40.29
CA ILE A 157 -69.23 -34.30 -40.04
C ILE A 157 -70.73 -33.97 -40.05
N GLU A 158 -71.17 -32.92 -39.35
CA GLU A 158 -72.57 -32.52 -39.32
C GLU A 158 -73.10 -32.14 -40.71
N SER A 159 -72.30 -31.43 -41.51
CA SER A 159 -72.69 -31.05 -42.88
C SER A 159 -72.89 -32.28 -43.78
N ARG A 160 -72.02 -33.28 -43.67
CA ARG A 160 -72.14 -34.55 -44.41
C ARG A 160 -73.37 -35.35 -44.00
N GLN A 161 -73.72 -35.33 -42.70
CA GLN A 161 -74.91 -36.00 -42.18
C GLN A 161 -76.23 -35.36 -42.63
N ARG A 162 -76.24 -34.05 -42.94
CA ARG A 162 -77.44 -33.34 -43.45
C ARG A 162 -77.66 -33.51 -44.95
N GLN A 163 -76.65 -33.97 -45.69
CA GLN A 163 -76.68 -34.11 -47.16
C GLN A 163 -76.87 -35.56 -47.63
N GLY A 164 -76.83 -36.54 -46.72
CA GLY A 164 -77.23 -37.93 -46.96
C GLY A 164 -78.60 -38.22 -46.40
#